data_AF-A0A0G4PSR5-F1
#
_entry.id   AF-A0A0G4PSR5-F1
#
_cell.length_a   1.000
_cell.length_b   1.000
_cell.length_c   1.000
_cell.angle_alpha   90.00
_cell.angle_beta   90.00
_cell.angle_gamma   90.00
#
_symmetry.space_group_name_H-M   'P 1'
#
loop_
_entity.id
_entity.type
_entity.pdbx_description
1 polymer ?
#
loop_
_entity_poly.entity_id
_entity_poly.type
_entity_poly.pdbx_seq_one_letter_code
_entity_poly.pdbx_strand_id
1 'polypeptide(L)'
;MSTIGYSELCLGTQVTFTTPSPQEWILGEKLLEDFQQITGIGRARGVGPSCAVFKYLCDSATDSGKKAFMRIYFQIPIPGTECLRADLRQQQAAPPRQHLVTEIDVYEQLPLVF
;
A
#
# COMPACT_ATOMS: atom_id res chain seq x y z
N MET A 1 -22.27 -7.33 -10.06
CA MET A 1 -21.96 -6.13 -9.24
C MET A 1 -20.47 -6.16 -9.00
N SER A 2 -19.70 -5.25 -9.61
CA SER A 2 -18.25 -5.20 -9.44
C SER A 2 -17.98 -4.58 -8.08
N THR A 3 -17.50 -5.36 -7.11
CA THR A 3 -16.94 -4.81 -5.88
C THR A 3 -15.75 -3.96 -6.27
N ILE A 4 -15.86 -2.63 -6.13
CA ILE A 4 -14.72 -1.72 -6.22
C ILE A 4 -13.69 -2.23 -5.21
N GLY A 5 -12.56 -2.73 -5.70
CA GLY A 5 -11.45 -3.15 -4.84
C GLY A 5 -10.89 -1.94 -4.09
N TYR A 6 -10.35 -2.17 -2.89
CA TYR A 6 -9.69 -1.11 -2.10
C TYR A 6 -8.61 -0.37 -2.89
N SER A 7 -8.03 -1.04 -3.89
CA SER A 7 -7.02 -0.51 -4.79
C SER A 7 -7.55 0.51 -5.81
N GLU A 8 -8.74 0.28 -6.37
CA GLU A 8 -9.34 1.19 -7.37
C GLU A 8 -9.68 2.57 -6.77
N LEU A 9 -9.85 2.66 -5.45
CA LEU A 9 -10.09 3.92 -4.73
C LEU A 9 -8.87 4.85 -4.73
N CYS A 10 -7.67 4.33 -4.99
CA CYS A 10 -6.43 5.11 -4.90
C CYS A 10 -6.01 5.72 -6.24
N LEU A 11 -6.56 5.26 -7.37
CA LEU A 11 -6.20 5.75 -8.70
C LEU A 11 -6.46 7.26 -8.83
N GLY A 12 -5.51 7.98 -9.43
CA GLY A 12 -5.56 9.43 -9.58
C GLY A 12 -5.23 10.22 -8.32
N THR A 13 -4.98 9.56 -7.19
CA THR A 13 -4.57 10.26 -5.95
C THR A 13 -3.16 10.81 -6.11
N GLN A 14 -2.98 12.08 -5.71
CA GLN A 14 -1.66 12.70 -5.62
C GLN A 14 -1.03 12.40 -4.25
N VAL A 15 0.21 11.96 -4.27
CA VAL A 15 1.02 11.68 -3.08
C VAL A 15 2.22 12.60 -3.07
N THR A 16 2.41 13.31 -1.96
CA THR A 16 3.51 14.26 -1.76
C THR A 16 4.49 13.73 -0.73
N PHE A 17 5.76 13.70 -1.10
CA PHE A 17 6.88 13.39 -0.20
C PHE A 17 7.66 14.66 0.06
N THR A 18 8.06 14.89 1.31
CA THR A 18 8.82 16.10 1.70
C THR A 18 10.32 15.83 1.83
N THR A 19 10.75 14.57 1.84
CA THR A 19 12.13 14.14 2.02
C THR A 19 12.53 13.08 0.97
N PRO A 20 13.79 13.05 0.51
CA PRO A 20 14.87 14.01 0.78
C PRO A 20 14.65 15.39 0.11
N SER A 21 13.72 15.47 -0.85
CA SER A 21 13.24 16.72 -1.46
C SER A 21 11.74 16.59 -1.77
N PRO A 22 11.00 17.72 -1.90
CA PRO A 22 9.61 17.71 -2.31
C PRO A 22 9.42 16.97 -3.64
N GLN A 23 8.61 15.92 -3.63
CA GLN A 23 8.25 15.16 -4.82
C GLN A 23 6.75 14.88 -4.81
N GLU A 24 6.14 15.01 -5.97
CA GLU A 24 4.71 14.80 -6.17
C GLU A 24 4.51 13.74 -7.23
N TRP A 25 3.70 12.74 -6.89
CA TRP A 25 3.43 11.58 -7.73
C TRP A 25 1.93 11.34 -7.79
N ILE A 26 1.43 11.07 -8.99
CA ILE A 26 0.04 10.67 -9.20
C ILE A 26 0.01 9.16 -9.32
N LEU A 27 -0.81 8.50 -8.50
CA LEU A 27 -1.04 7.07 -8.60
C LEU A 27 -1.77 6.78 -9.91
N GLY A 28 -1.03 6.23 -10.88
CA GLY A 28 -1.54 5.87 -12.19
C GLY A 28 -2.03 4.44 -12.21
N GLU A 29 -1.48 3.60 -13.08
CA GLU A 29 -1.92 2.22 -13.29
C GLU A 29 -1.62 1.31 -12.07
N LYS A 30 -2.60 0.49 -11.68
CA LYS A 30 -2.39 -0.60 -10.72
C LYS A 30 -1.73 -1.80 -11.39
N LEU A 31 -0.60 -2.23 -10.86
CA LEU A 31 0.18 -3.35 -11.38
C LEU A 31 -0.03 -4.64 -10.59
N LEU A 32 -0.24 -4.53 -9.28
CA LEU A 32 -0.35 -5.68 -8.39
C LEU A 32 -1.24 -5.38 -7.20
N GLU A 33 -1.95 -6.41 -6.77
CA GLU A 33 -2.76 -6.46 -5.56
C GLU A 33 -2.50 -7.81 -4.89
N ASP A 34 -2.02 -7.78 -3.65
CA ASP A 34 -1.72 -8.97 -2.85
C ASP A 34 -2.29 -8.82 -1.44
N PHE A 35 -2.73 -9.94 -0.85
CA PHE A 35 -3.34 -9.99 0.47
C PHE A 35 -2.54 -10.93 1.38
N GLN A 36 -1.78 -10.34 2.29
CA GLN A 36 -1.03 -11.06 3.31
C GLN A 36 -1.92 -11.24 4.53
N GLN A 37 -2.71 -12.31 4.51
CA GLN A 37 -3.59 -12.67 5.63
C GLN A 37 -2.87 -13.59 6.61
N ILE A 38 -3.03 -13.29 7.90
CA ILE A 38 -2.42 -14.07 8.97
C ILE A 38 -3.50 -14.82 9.72
N THR A 39 -3.28 -16.11 9.94
CA THR A 39 -4.18 -16.95 10.75
C THR A 39 -4.05 -16.61 12.23
N GLY A 40 -5.04 -16.98 13.05
CA GLY A 40 -4.97 -16.76 14.50
C GLY A 40 -3.70 -17.32 15.17
N ILE A 41 -3.16 -18.42 14.63
CA ILE A 41 -1.90 -19.04 15.09
C ILE A 41 -0.69 -18.13 14.77
N GLY A 42 -0.68 -17.49 13.60
CA GLY A 42 0.39 -16.57 13.22
C GLY A 42 0.44 -15.34 14.13
N ARG A 43 -0.73 -14.78 14.50
CA ARG A 43 -0.81 -13.70 15.48
C ARG A 43 -0.27 -14.12 16.85
N ALA A 44 -0.63 -15.31 17.34
CA ALA A 44 -0.13 -15.82 18.62
C ALA A 44 1.39 -16.01 18.63
N ARG A 45 2.01 -16.21 17.45
CA ARG A 45 3.46 -16.32 17.26
C ARG A 45 4.15 -14.99 16.94
N GLY A 46 3.44 -13.87 16.96
CA GLY A 46 4.01 -12.55 16.67
C GLY A 46 4.30 -12.30 15.18
N VAL A 47 3.75 -13.10 14.26
CA VAL A 47 3.69 -12.75 12.84
C VAL A 47 2.82 -11.48 12.76
N GLY A 48 3.27 -10.47 12.00
CA GLY A 48 2.75 -9.09 12.01
C GLY A 48 1.25 -8.91 11.74
N PRO A 49 0.75 -7.70 11.45
CA PRO A 49 -0.66 -7.52 11.13
C PRO A 49 -0.99 -8.11 9.74
N SER A 50 -2.26 -8.49 9.52
CA SER A 50 -2.71 -8.78 8.15
C SER A 50 -2.70 -7.51 7.32
N CYS A 51 -2.23 -7.58 6.07
CA CYS A 51 -2.17 -6.41 5.19
C CYS A 51 -2.56 -6.73 3.75
N ALA A 52 -3.05 -5.72 3.04
CA ALA A 52 -3.15 -5.69 1.60
C ALA A 52 -2.02 -4.82 1.05
N VAL A 53 -1.39 -5.26 -0.03
CA VAL A 53 -0.28 -4.59 -0.69
C VAL A 53 -0.71 -4.26 -2.10
N PHE A 54 -0.61 -2.99 -2.46
CA PHE A 54 -0.92 -2.50 -3.80
C PHE A 54 0.32 -1.89 -4.42
N LYS A 55 0.65 -2.27 -5.66
CA LYS A 55 1.72 -1.65 -6.44
C LYS A 55 1.12 -0.83 -7.57
N TYR A 56 1.55 0.42 -7.69
CA TYR A 56 1.14 1.33 -8.76
C TYR A 56 2.35 1.76 -9.60
N LEU A 57 2.12 1.92 -10.90
CA LEU A 57 2.94 2.78 -11.75
C LEU A 57 2.45 4.22 -11.56
N CYS A 58 3.36 5.09 -11.17
CA CYS A 58 3.06 6.48 -10.86
C CYS A 58 3.73 7.40 -11.87
N ASP A 59 3.06 8.51 -12.16
CA ASP A 59 3.59 9.60 -12.97
C ASP A 59 3.99 10.75 -12.07
N SER A 60 5.12 11.40 -12.35
CA SER A 60 5.47 12.62 -11.62
C SER A 60 4.50 13.74 -11.99
N ALA A 61 4.01 14.47 -10.98
CA ALA A 61 3.14 15.62 -11.21
C ALA A 61 3.90 16.81 -11.82
N THR A 62 5.23 16.84 -11.69
CA THR A 62 6.08 17.95 -12.11
C THR A 62 6.92 17.64 -13.35
N ASP A 63 7.17 16.36 -13.66
CA ASP A 63 7.95 15.92 -14.84
C ASP A 63 7.21 14.82 -15.62
N SER A 64 6.67 15.18 -16.78
CA SER A 64 5.86 14.29 -17.63
C SER A 64 6.59 13.04 -18.14
N GLY A 65 7.93 12.98 -18.05
CA GLY A 65 8.71 11.81 -18.45
C GLY A 65 9.04 10.87 -17.29
N LYS A 66 8.88 11.33 -16.05
CA LYS A 66 9.37 10.62 -14.87
C LYS A 66 8.30 9.70 -14.31
N LYS A 67 8.64 8.40 -14.21
CA LYS A 67 7.79 7.36 -13.64
C LYS A 67 8.43 6.75 -12.41
N ALA A 68 7.60 6.23 -11.51
CA ALA A 68 8.04 5.50 -10.34
C ALA A 68 7.09 4.35 -10.01
N PHE A 69 7.56 3.38 -9.24
CA PHE A 69 6.65 2.43 -8.60
C PHE A 69 6.41 2.81 -7.16
N MET A 70 5.14 2.76 -6.75
CA MET A 70 4.76 2.97 -5.36
C MET A 70 4.08 1.73 -4.83
N ARG A 71 4.55 1.24 -3.68
CA ARG A 71 3.85 0.22 -2.90
C ARG A 71 3.12 0.86 -1.75
N ILE A 72 1.82 0.57 -1.63
CA ILE A 72 0.97 1.02 -0.54
C ILE A 72 0.53 -0.19 0.27
N TYR A 73 0.78 -0.13 1.57
CA TYR A 73 0.43 -1.17 2.52
C TYR A 73 -0.80 -0.72 3.33
N PHE A 74 -1.92 -1.41 3.16
CA PHE A 74 -3.12 -1.20 3.95
C PHE A 74 -3.23 -2.30 4.99
N GLN A 75 -3.45 -1.92 6.23
CA GLN A 75 -3.73 -2.91 7.25
C GLN A 75 -5.19 -3.38 7.14
N ILE A 76 -5.40 -4.69 7.12
CA ILE A 76 -6.73 -5.30 7.02
C ILE A 76 -7.04 -6.13 8.28
N PRO A 77 -8.31 -6.36 8.61
CA PRO A 77 -8.69 -7.26 9.70
C PRO A 77 -8.18 -8.69 9.46
N ILE A 78 -7.97 -9.42 10.54
CA ILE A 78 -7.71 -10.86 10.49
C ILE A 78 -8.96 -11.55 9.91
N PRO A 79 -8.80 -12.53 9.01
CA PRO A 79 -9.94 -13.25 8.44
C PRO A 79 -10.87 -13.82 9.50
N GLY A 80 -12.18 -13.63 9.31
CA GLY A 80 -13.22 -14.08 10.25
C GLY A 80 -13.46 -13.13 11.42
N THR A 81 -12.77 -11.99 11.48
CA THR A 81 -12.97 -10.96 12.51
C THR A 81 -13.60 -9.67 12.01
N GLU A 82 -14.02 -9.63 10.74
CA GLU A 82 -14.56 -8.46 10.04
C GLU A 82 -15.82 -7.92 10.72
N CYS A 83 -16.66 -8.82 11.24
CA CYS A 83 -17.90 -8.50 11.94
C CYS A 83 -17.71 -8.18 13.44
N LEU A 84 -16.48 -8.27 13.97
CA LEU A 84 -16.23 -7.90 15.36
C LEU A 84 -16.38 -6.39 15.55
N ARG A 85 -16.70 -6.00 16.79
CA ARG A 85 -16.78 -4.61 17.21
C ARG A 85 -15.47 -3.87 16.89
N ALA A 86 -15.59 -2.59 16.57
CA ALA A 86 -14.48 -1.77 16.10
C ALA A 86 -13.31 -1.73 17.10
N ASP A 87 -13.58 -1.71 18.39
CA ASP A 87 -12.60 -1.75 19.48
C ASP A 87 -11.77 -3.04 19.47
N LEU A 88 -12.40 -4.19 19.20
CA LEU A 88 -11.70 -5.48 19.09
C LEU A 88 -10.88 -5.58 17.80
N ARG A 89 -11.36 -4.99 16.70
CA ARG A 89 -10.59 -4.91 15.44
C ARG A 89 -9.40 -3.97 15.56
N GLN A 90 -9.54 -2.86 16.29
CA GLN A 90 -8.45 -1.90 16.51
C GLN A 90 -7.26 -2.54 17.25
N GLN A 91 -7.51 -3.48 18.15
CA GLN A 91 -6.44 -4.23 18.84
C GLN A 91 -5.60 -5.11 17.91
N GLN A 92 -6.08 -5.39 16.69
CA GLN A 92 -5.32 -6.13 15.68
C GLN A 92 -4.34 -5.22 14.94
N ALA A 93 -4.46 -3.90 15.12
CA ALA A 93 -3.65 -2.95 14.41
C ALA A 93 -2.24 -2.83 14.97
N ALA A 94 -1.27 -2.79 14.06
CA ALA A 94 0.05 -2.34 14.41
C ALA A 94 -0.03 -0.86 14.81
N PRO A 95 0.78 -0.42 15.78
CA PRO A 95 0.92 1.00 16.05
C PRO A 95 1.35 1.72 14.77
N PRO A 96 0.93 2.99 14.56
CA PRO A 96 1.37 3.78 13.43
C PRO A 96 2.90 3.73 13.33
N ARG A 97 3.43 3.25 12.21
CA ARG A 97 4.88 3.30 11.98
C ARG A 97 5.26 4.77 11.83
N GLN A 98 6.20 5.23 12.65
CA GLN A 98 6.70 6.62 12.62
C GLN A 98 7.36 6.96 11.28
N HIS A 99 7.81 5.95 10.54
CA HIS A 99 8.13 6.03 9.12
C HIS A 99 7.01 5.36 8.32
N LEU A 100 6.24 6.15 7.59
CA LEU A 100 5.52 5.67 6.42
C LEU A 100 6.57 5.11 5.46
N VAL A 101 6.86 3.81 5.54
CA VAL A 101 7.70 3.12 4.56
C VAL A 101 6.86 2.96 3.32
N THR A 102 6.66 4.07 2.62
CA THR A 102 6.23 4.10 1.23
C THR A 102 7.53 3.88 0.46
N GLU A 103 7.82 2.62 0.13
CA GLU A 103 8.94 2.32 -0.76
C GLU A 103 8.57 2.87 -2.13
N ILE A 104 9.23 3.95 -2.52
CA ILE A 104 9.24 4.43 -3.90
C ILE A 104 10.53 3.95 -4.53
N ASP A 105 10.42 3.00 -5.43
CA ASP A 105 11.51 2.68 -6.35
C ASP A 105 11.37 3.61 -7.55
N VAL A 106 12.14 4.71 -7.56
CA VAL A 106 12.22 5.63 -8.71
C VAL A 106 13.11 4.97 -9.77
N TYR A 107 12.56 4.68 -10.94
CA TYR A 107 13.36 4.22 -12.07
C TYR A 107 13.97 5.42 -12.79
N GLU A 108 15.30 5.55 -12.79
CA GLU A 108 15.99 6.10 -13.96
C GLU A 108 16.25 4.93 -14.89
N GLN A 109 15.63 4.98 -16.08
CA GLN A 109 15.67 4.00 -17.17
C GLN A 109 16.71 2.87 -17.04
N LEU A 110 16.27 1.70 -16.57
CA LEU A 110 16.99 0.45 -16.77
C LEU A 110 16.04 -0.60 -17.37
N PRO A 111 16.48 -1.35 -18.39
CA PRO A 111 15.62 -2.18 -19.22
C PRO A 111 15.04 -3.34 -18.41
N LEU A 112 13.73 -3.53 -18.57
CA LEU A 112 12.96 -4.64 -18.02
C LEU A 112 13.59 -5.97 -18.48
N VAL A 113 14.10 -6.76 -17.54
CA VAL A 113 14.35 -8.19 -17.74
C VAL A 113 13.54 -8.92 -16.68
N PHE A 114 12.57 -9.70 -17.13
CA PHE A 114 11.75 -10.61 -16.32
C PHE A 114 12.57 -11.81 -15.84
#